data_AF-A0A949LMB4-F1
#
_entry.id   AF-A0A949LMB4-F1
#
_cell.length_a   1.000
_cell.length_b   1.000
_cell.length_c   1.000
_cell.angle_alpha   90.00
_cell.angle_beta   90.00
_cell.angle_gamma   90.00
#
_symmetry.space_group_name_H-M   'P 1'
#
loop_
_entity.id
_entity.type
_entity.pdbx_description
1 polymer ?
#
loop_
_entity_poly.entity_id
_entity_poly.type
_entity_poly.pdbx_seq_one_letter_code
_entity_poly.pdbx_strand_id
1 'polypeptide(L)'
;YIIALVADRDLSANGVEVDFFEGVAKMPAGPVVIAQKAEVDLVGAFIVYTPKSIKIYFEKLDYSVQAEADFFAKHLKSNPVDWHMLQRIWIDD
;
A
#
# COMPACT_ATOMS: atom_id res chain seq x y z
N TYR A 1 17.86 2.09 10.91
CA TYR A 1 16.88 3.18 10.78
C TYR A 1 15.67 2.65 10.03
N ILE A 2 14.46 3.13 10.34
CA ILE A 2 13.24 2.78 9.62
C ILE A 2 12.81 4.02 8.83
N ILE A 3 12.43 3.84 7.57
CA ILE A 3 11.85 4.89 6.73
C ILE A 3 10.39 4.50 6.48
N ALA A 4 9.47 5.40 6.79
CA ALA A 4 8.05 5.22 6.51
C ALA A 4 7.66 6.02 5.28
N LEU A 5 7.02 5.37 4.30
CA LEU A 5 6.57 5.95 3.06
C LEU A 5 5.08 5.63 2.88
N VAL A 6 4.30 6.60 2.43
CA VAL A 6 2.91 6.35 2.01
C VAL A 6 2.96 5.72 0.62
N ALA A 7 2.31 4.57 0.45
CA ALA A 7 2.49 3.69 -0.71
C ALA A 7 1.19 3.21 -1.37
N ASP A 8 0.03 3.74 -0.97
CA ASP A 8 -1.28 3.25 -1.42
C ASP A 8 -1.84 3.99 -2.64
N ARG A 9 -1.18 5.06 -3.12
CA ARG A 9 -1.65 5.84 -4.27
C ARG A 9 -0.57 6.69 -4.95
N ASP A 10 -0.47 6.57 -6.28
CA ASP A 10 0.26 7.49 -7.15
C ASP A 10 -0.39 7.57 -8.54
N LEU A 11 -1.29 8.54 -8.74
CA LEU A 11 -1.93 8.76 -10.06
C LEU A 11 -1.05 9.58 -11.02
N SER A 12 0.23 9.82 -10.71
CA SER A 12 1.14 10.50 -11.64
C SER A 12 1.49 9.59 -12.83
N ALA A 13 2.17 10.17 -13.83
CA ALA A 13 2.70 9.40 -14.95
C ALA A 13 3.70 8.31 -14.56
N ASN A 14 4.27 8.38 -13.34
CA ASN A 14 5.28 7.45 -12.84
C ASN A 14 4.69 6.36 -11.91
N GLY A 15 3.39 6.42 -11.62
CA GLY A 15 2.72 5.39 -10.83
C GLY A 15 2.76 4.04 -11.55
N VAL A 16 3.05 2.99 -10.80
CA VAL A 16 3.07 1.61 -11.30
C VAL A 16 1.66 1.05 -11.25
N GLU A 17 1.20 0.54 -12.39
CA GLU A 17 -0.10 -0.12 -12.51
C GLU A 17 -0.10 -1.43 -11.74
N VAL A 18 -1.14 -1.63 -10.95
CA VAL A 18 -1.35 -2.82 -10.11
C VAL A 18 -2.80 -3.25 -10.20
N ASP A 19 -3.01 -4.57 -10.11
CA ASP A 19 -4.33 -5.14 -9.92
C ASP A 19 -4.76 -4.85 -8.48
N PHE A 20 -5.88 -4.14 -8.31
CA PHE A 20 -6.35 -3.73 -7.00
C PHE A 20 -7.87 -3.88 -6.88
N PHE A 21 -8.30 -4.90 -6.14
CA PHE A 21 -9.68 -5.37 -6.11
C PHE A 21 -10.17 -5.76 -7.52
N GLU A 22 -11.21 -5.10 -8.04
CA GLU A 22 -11.84 -5.40 -9.32
C GLU A 22 -11.40 -4.45 -10.45
N GLY A 23 -10.36 -3.64 -10.23
CA GLY A 23 -9.87 -2.69 -11.22
C GLY A 23 -8.36 -2.45 -11.15
N VAL A 24 -7.87 -1.61 -12.05
CA VAL A 24 -6.46 -1.21 -12.09
C VAL A 24 -6.27 0.09 -11.34
N ALA A 25 -5.33 0.10 -10.40
CA ALA A 25 -4.90 1.30 -9.67
C ALA A 25 -3.44 1.62 -9.97
N LYS A 26 -2.96 2.78 -9.52
CA LYS A 26 -1.53 3.13 -9.56
C LYS A 26 -0.96 3.39 -8.18
N MET A 27 0.17 2.75 -7.89
CA MET A 27 0.90 2.87 -6.62
C MET A 27 2.37 3.26 -6.87
N PRO A 28 3.02 3.95 -5.93
CA PRO A 28 4.39 4.44 -6.12
C PRO A 28 5.43 3.31 -6.06
N ALA A 29 6.36 3.28 -7.00
CA ALA A 29 7.50 2.34 -6.98
C ALA A 29 8.55 2.64 -5.88
N GLY A 30 8.47 3.83 -5.26
CA GLY A 30 9.49 4.37 -4.37
C GLY A 30 9.92 3.40 -3.25
N PRO A 31 8.99 2.84 -2.45
CA PRO A 31 9.36 1.95 -1.35
C PRO A 31 10.07 0.69 -1.82
N VAL A 32 9.56 0.03 -2.87
CA VAL A 32 10.17 -1.15 -3.50
C VAL A 32 11.58 -0.84 -3.99
N VAL A 33 11.75 0.25 -4.75
CA VAL A 33 13.05 0.63 -5.33
C VAL A 33 14.07 0.96 -4.25
N ILE A 34 13.67 1.63 -3.17
CA ILE A 34 14.56 1.97 -2.05
C ILE A 34 14.97 0.70 -1.30
N ALA A 35 14.00 -0.15 -0.94
CA ALA A 35 14.24 -1.38 -0.19
C ALA A 35 15.18 -2.33 -0.97
N GLN A 36 14.89 -2.54 -2.25
CA GLN A 36 15.70 -3.39 -3.13
C GLN A 36 17.14 -2.85 -3.30
N LYS A 37 17.31 -1.54 -3.54
CA LYS A 37 18.65 -0.93 -3.71
C LYS A 37 19.48 -0.94 -2.44
N ALA A 38 18.83 -0.78 -1.29
CA ALA A 38 19.51 -0.81 0.01
C ALA A 38 19.71 -2.23 0.54
N GLU A 39 19.20 -3.26 -0.15
CA GLU A 39 19.22 -4.66 0.28
C GLU A 39 18.59 -4.86 1.67
N VAL A 40 17.47 -4.19 1.93
CA VAL A 40 16.73 -4.24 3.20
C VAL A 40 15.30 -4.67 2.99
N ASP A 41 14.73 -5.33 3.99
CA ASP A 41 13.35 -5.82 3.95
C ASP A 41 12.35 -4.70 3.60
N LEU A 42 11.44 -5.02 2.67
CA LEU A 42 10.23 -4.24 2.43
C LEU A 42 9.15 -4.75 3.38
N VAL A 43 8.59 -3.84 4.18
CA VAL A 43 7.58 -4.17 5.19
C VAL A 43 6.33 -3.35 4.94
N GLY A 44 5.23 -4.02 4.64
CA GLY A 44 3.91 -3.43 4.58
C GLY A 44 3.44 -3.08 5.99
N ALA A 45 2.86 -1.89 6.16
CA ALA A 45 2.26 -1.44 7.41
C ALA A 45 0.82 -1.00 7.17
N PHE A 46 -0.15 -1.56 7.91
CA PHE A 46 -1.56 -1.20 7.80
C PHE A 46 -2.16 -0.88 9.18
N ILE A 47 -2.82 0.27 9.29
CA ILE A 47 -3.40 0.75 10.54
C ILE A 47 -4.89 0.49 10.53
N VAL A 48 -5.41 -0.07 11.62
CA VAL A 48 -6.85 -0.16 11.89
C VAL A 48 -7.19 0.56 13.19
N TYR A 49 -8.36 1.17 13.23
CA TYR A 49 -8.88 1.80 14.44
C TYR A 49 -9.65 0.78 15.28
N THR A 50 -9.45 0.85 16.59
CA THR A 50 -10.27 0.13 17.57
C THR A 50 -11.00 1.16 18.44
N PRO A 51 -12.00 0.78 19.24
CA PRO A 51 -12.75 1.74 20.05
C PRO A 51 -11.91 2.59 21.01
N LYS A 52 -10.67 2.19 21.33
CA LYS A 52 -9.81 2.89 22.31
C LYS A 52 -8.37 3.10 21.85
N SER A 53 -7.97 2.57 20.70
CA SER A 53 -6.57 2.57 20.26
C SER A 53 -6.45 2.31 18.76
N ILE A 54 -5.22 2.20 18.28
CA ILE A 54 -4.90 1.67 16.96
C ILE A 54 -4.29 0.28 17.07
N LYS A 55 -4.45 -0.54 16.03
CA LYS A 55 -3.66 -1.75 15.80
C LYS A 55 -2.95 -1.61 14.47
N ILE A 56 -1.68 -2.00 14.44
CA ILE A 56 -0.85 -1.94 13.23
C ILE A 56 -0.47 -3.37 12.83
N TYR A 57 -0.73 -3.72 11.58
CA TYR A 57 -0.23 -4.95 10.97
C TYR A 57 1.09 -4.66 10.28
N PHE A 58 2.08 -5.52 10.50
CA PHE A 58 3.36 -5.50 9.80
C PHE A 58 3.57 -6.84 9.11
N GLU A 59 3.91 -6.81 7.82
CA GLU A 59 4.17 -8.01 7.01
C GLU A 59 5.37 -7.76 6.11
N LYS A 60 6.32 -8.70 6.07
CA LYS A 60 7.42 -8.65 5.10
C LYS A 60 6.86 -8.99 3.72
N LEU A 61 7.17 -8.16 2.73
CA LEU A 61 6.67 -8.28 1.37
C LEU A 61 7.79 -8.65 0.40
N ASP A 62 7.42 -9.19 -0.75
CA ASP A 62 8.31 -9.30 -1.90
C ASP A 62 8.58 -7.90 -2.48
N TYR A 63 9.74 -7.71 -3.13
CA TYR A 63 10.09 -6.44 -3.80
C TYR A 63 9.30 -6.25 -5.09
N SER A 64 7.99 -6.02 -4.96
CA SER A 64 7.10 -5.66 -6.07
C SER A 64 5.99 -4.74 -5.57
N VAL A 65 5.53 -3.83 -6.44
CA VAL A 65 4.43 -2.92 -6.10
C VAL A 65 3.11 -3.70 -5.99
N GLN A 66 2.97 -4.80 -6.74
CA GLN A 66 1.81 -5.69 -6.61
C GLN A 66 1.72 -6.33 -5.22
N ALA A 67 2.83 -6.71 -4.61
CA ALA A 67 2.82 -7.24 -3.25
C ALA A 67 2.34 -6.20 -2.21
N GLU A 68 2.62 -4.91 -2.43
CA GLU A 68 2.07 -3.81 -1.62
C GLU A 68 0.56 -3.71 -1.84
N ALA A 69 0.10 -3.75 -3.09
CA ALA A 69 -1.31 -3.71 -3.44
C ALA A 69 -2.09 -4.88 -2.82
N ASP A 70 -1.56 -6.10 -2.90
CA ASP A 70 -2.17 -7.31 -2.33
C ASP A 70 -2.25 -7.22 -0.80
N PHE A 71 -1.19 -6.71 -0.16
CA PHE A 71 -1.16 -6.45 1.28
C PHE A 71 -2.24 -5.44 1.69
N PHE A 72 -2.37 -4.33 0.98
CA PHE A 72 -3.41 -3.35 1.24
C PHE A 72 -4.80 -3.96 1.03
N ALA A 73 -5.04 -4.62 -0.11
CA ALA A 73 -6.34 -5.22 -0.43
C ALA A 73 -6.79 -6.23 0.64
N LYS A 74 -5.87 -7.08 1.12
CA LYS A 74 -6.11 -8.05 2.20
C LYS A 74 -6.63 -7.38 3.48
N HIS A 75 -5.99 -6.30 3.93
CA HIS A 75 -6.38 -5.63 5.17
C HIS A 75 -7.58 -4.70 5.03
N LEU A 76 -7.68 -4.00 3.90
CA LEU A 76 -8.80 -3.14 3.53
C LEU A 76 -10.12 -3.90 3.46
N LYS A 77 -10.11 -5.12 2.91
CA LYS A 77 -11.31 -5.96 2.83
C LYS A 77 -11.95 -6.21 4.20
N SER A 78 -11.14 -6.24 5.26
CA SER A 78 -11.63 -6.48 6.63
C SER A 78 -11.99 -5.19 7.38
N ASN A 79 -11.41 -4.03 7.01
CA ASN A 79 -11.60 -2.75 7.70
C ASN A 79 -11.67 -1.59 6.70
N PRO A 80 -12.67 -1.58 5.79
CA PRO A 80 -12.70 -0.62 4.68
C PRO A 80 -12.86 0.84 5.15
N VAL A 81 -13.57 1.05 6.27
CA VAL A 81 -13.83 2.39 6.83
C VAL A 81 -12.58 3.07 7.39
N ASP A 82 -11.53 2.31 7.69
CA ASP A 82 -10.27 2.84 8.23
C ASP A 82 -9.38 3.39 7.12
N TRP A 83 -9.75 3.16 5.85
CA TRP A 83 -9.06 3.74 4.71
C TRP A 83 -9.64 5.10 4.37
N HIS A 84 -8.89 6.14 4.73
CA HIS A 84 -9.29 7.52 4.48
C HIS A 84 -9.00 7.96 3.04
N MET A 85 -9.51 7.19 2.08
CA MET A 85 -9.34 7.44 0.66
C MET A 85 -10.62 8.04 0.06
N LEU A 86 -10.68 9.37 0.09
CA LEU A 86 -11.80 10.15 -0.48
C LEU A 86 -11.56 10.54 -1.95
N GLN A 87 -10.38 10.24 -2.47
CA GLN A 87 -9.98 10.56 -3.83
C GLN A 87 -10.04 9.32 -4.72
N ARG A 88 -10.13 9.55 -6.03
CA ARG A 88 -10.06 8.48 -7.04
C ARG A 88 -8.81 7.63 -6.88
N ILE A 89 -9.00 6.32 -7.06
CA ILE A 89 -7.96 5.29 -6.97
C ILE A 89 -7.80 4.55 -8.29
N TRP A 90 -8.90 4.10 -8.88
CA TRP A 90 -8.86 3.32 -10.10
C TRP A 90 -8.69 4.23 -11.31
N ILE A 91 -7.90 3.76 -12.29
CA ILE A 91 -7.55 4.52 -13.50
C ILE A 91 -8.79 4.78 -14.36
N ASP A 92 -9.84 3.97 -14.24
CA ASP A 92 -11.02 4.03 -15.11
C ASP A 92 -12.26 4.70 -14.46
N ASP A 93 -12.16 5.16 -13.20
CA ASP A 93 -13.27 5.73 -12.41
C ASP A 93 -13.67 7.19 -12.71
#